data_AF-A0A9X0QCU2-F1
#
_entry.id   AF-A0A9X0QCU2-F1
#
_cell.length_a   1.000
_cell.length_b   1.000
_cell.length_c   1.000
_cell.angle_alpha   90.00
_cell.angle_beta   90.00
_cell.angle_gamma   90.00
#
_symmetry.space_group_name_H-M   'P 1'
#
loop_
_entity.id
_entity.type
_entity.pdbx_description
1 polymer ?
#
loop_
_entity_poly.entity_id
_entity_poly.type
_entity_poly.pdbx_seq_one_letter_code
_entity_poly.pdbx_strand_id
1 'polypeptide(L)'
;MNFWGTWCGPCIVELPEMESIARTRTPRINVVGLAVMDENSDIRSFLRKHPLPYPVAKAGNKSSPLLRRYGLLVPGGRLGVPVTVILRPGGEIAYMQAGGTENHLASIIASLVHEDNQRQT
;
A
#
# COMPACT_ATOMS: atom_id res chain seq x y z
N MET A 1 -2.99 0.43 3.14
CA MET A 1 -2.57 -0.74 2.33
C MET A 1 -1.78 -0.24 1.13
N ASN A 2 -0.63 -0.83 0.83
CA ASN A 2 0.17 -0.50 -0.35
C ASN A 2 0.38 -1.78 -1.19
N PHE A 3 -0.11 -1.79 -2.42
CA PHE A 3 0.08 -2.85 -3.40
C PHE A 3 1.36 -2.60 -4.19
N TRP A 4 2.25 -3.57 -4.19
CA TRP A 4 3.60 -3.44 -4.76
C TRP A 4 4.14 -4.79 -5.23
N GLY A 5 5.30 -4.82 -5.88
CA GLY A 5 5.98 -6.08 -6.15
C GLY A 5 7.50 -5.94 -6.19
N THR A 6 8.23 -7.04 -5.94
CA THR A 6 9.71 -7.01 -5.92
C THR A 6 10.32 -6.76 -7.30
N TRP A 7 9.56 -7.02 -8.36
CA TRP A 7 9.88 -6.77 -9.76
C TRP A 7 9.51 -5.36 -10.23
N CYS A 8 8.82 -4.58 -9.40
CA CYS A 8 8.26 -3.28 -9.78
C CYS A 8 9.22 -2.15 -9.36
N GLY A 9 9.98 -1.63 -10.33
CA GLY A 9 10.92 -0.52 -10.11
C GLY A 9 10.28 0.70 -9.42
N PRO A 10 9.16 1.26 -9.94
CA PRO A 10 8.48 2.39 -9.29
C PRO A 10 8.02 2.08 -7.86
N CYS A 11 7.57 0.85 -7.60
CA CYS A 11 7.17 0.46 -6.26
C CYS A 11 8.34 0.50 -5.26
N ILE A 12 9.53 0.08 -5.68
CA ILE A 12 10.73 0.11 -4.85
C ILE A 12 11.13 1.55 -4.53
N VAL A 13 10.96 2.47 -5.48
CA VAL A 13 11.23 3.92 -5.29
C VAL A 13 10.32 4.52 -4.22
N GLU A 14 9.07 4.04 -4.08
CA GLU A 14 8.10 4.55 -3.10
C GLU A 14 8.24 3.93 -1.69
N LEU A 15 9.02 2.86 -1.52
CA LEU A 15 9.17 2.19 -0.21
C LEU A 15 9.66 3.13 0.91
N PRO A 16 10.65 4.02 0.71
CA PRO A 16 11.10 4.93 1.77
C PRO A 16 10.00 5.85 2.32
N GLU A 17 9.07 6.30 1.47
CA GLU A 17 7.91 7.08 1.93
C GLU A 17 6.98 6.22 2.79
N MET A 18 6.74 4.97 2.39
CA MET A 18 5.92 4.03 3.15
C MET A 18 6.56 3.67 4.50
N GLU A 19 7.89 3.53 4.54
CA GLU A 19 8.63 3.37 5.78
C GLU A 19 8.48 4.58 6.71
N SER A 20 8.59 5.79 6.15
CA SER A 20 8.41 7.03 6.90
C SER A 20 7.02 7.08 7.54
N ILE A 21 5.97 6.84 6.75
CA ILE A 21 4.57 6.80 7.23
C ILE A 21 4.40 5.73 8.30
N ALA A 22 4.92 4.51 8.09
CA ALA A 22 4.82 3.44 9.08
C ALA A 22 5.55 3.75 10.40
N ARG A 23 6.61 4.56 10.34
CA ARG A 23 7.36 5.01 11.53
C ARG A 23 6.72 6.21 12.21
N THR A 24 5.85 6.98 11.53
CA THR A 24 5.10 8.04 12.20
C THR A 24 4.24 7.41 13.29
N ARG A 25 4.58 7.71 14.56
CA ARG A 25 3.93 7.12 15.75
C ARG A 25 2.56 7.73 16.02
N THR A 26 1.77 7.99 14.99
CA THR A 26 0.38 8.37 15.17
C THR A 26 -0.37 7.09 15.54
N PRO A 27 -1.00 6.97 16.72
CA PRO A 27 -1.59 5.71 17.22
C PRO A 27 -2.73 5.12 16.37
N ARG A 28 -3.02 5.69 15.19
CA ARG A 28 -4.21 5.45 14.39
C ARG A 28 -3.91 4.91 12.99
N ILE A 29 -2.65 4.80 12.58
CA ILE A 29 -2.28 4.41 11.21
C ILE A 29 -1.47 3.12 11.25
N ASN A 30 -1.91 2.13 10.46
CA ASN A 30 -1.19 0.89 10.22
C ASN A 30 -0.90 0.77 8.72
N VAL A 31 0.37 0.54 8.38
CA VAL A 31 0.79 0.24 7.01
C VAL A 31 0.84 -1.27 6.83
N VAL A 32 0.36 -1.75 5.68
CA VAL A 32 0.45 -3.15 5.27
C VAL A 32 0.84 -3.18 3.80
N GLY A 33 1.94 -3.87 3.50
CA GLY A 33 2.41 -4.11 2.14
C GLY A 33 1.78 -5.37 1.55
N LEU A 34 1.31 -5.29 0.31
CA LEU A 34 0.63 -6.36 -0.40
C LEU A 34 1.38 -6.67 -1.69
N ALA A 35 2.22 -7.70 -1.62
CA ALA A 35 3.08 -8.12 -2.72
C ALA A 35 2.28 -8.88 -3.78
N VAL A 36 2.24 -8.34 -5.00
CA VAL A 36 1.49 -8.89 -6.13
C VAL A 36 2.43 -9.51 -7.14
N MET A 37 2.02 -10.65 -7.70
CA MET A 37 2.83 -11.41 -8.67
C MET A 37 4.20 -11.89 -8.15
N ASP A 38 4.44 -11.85 -6.84
CA ASP A 38 5.64 -12.40 -6.19
C ASP A 38 5.38 -13.77 -5.57
N GLU A 39 6.40 -14.63 -5.56
CA GLU A 39 6.41 -15.82 -4.71
C GLU A 39 6.93 -15.50 -3.30
N ASN A 40 6.58 -16.36 -2.33
CA ASN A 40 7.02 -16.16 -0.94
C ASN A 40 8.55 -16.14 -0.80
N SER A 41 9.26 -16.84 -1.70
CA SER A 41 10.73 -16.80 -1.79
C SER A 41 11.26 -15.43 -2.19
N ASP A 42 10.58 -14.76 -3.11
CA ASP A 42 10.99 -13.47 -3.67
C ASP A 42 10.79 -12.39 -2.61
N ILE A 43 9.61 -12.38 -1.98
CA ILE A 43 9.28 -11.48 -0.87
C ILE A 43 10.31 -11.62 0.25
N ARG A 44 10.58 -12.86 0.72
CA ARG A 44 11.57 -13.08 1.78
C ARG A 44 12.96 -12.62 1.38
N SER A 45 13.36 -12.85 0.13
CA SER A 45 14.69 -12.48 -0.35
C SER A 45 14.86 -10.98 -0.50
N PHE A 46 13.81 -10.29 -0.92
CA PHE A 46 13.73 -8.84 -0.93
C PHE A 46 13.83 -8.26 0.49
N LEU A 47 12.99 -8.75 1.42
CA LEU A 47 12.95 -8.22 2.79
C LEU A 47 14.23 -8.46 3.61
N ARG A 48 15.05 -9.46 3.26
CA ARG A 48 16.39 -9.61 3.85
C ARG A 48 17.34 -8.47 3.45
N LYS A 49 17.17 -7.91 2.26
CA LYS A 49 18.00 -6.81 1.72
C LYS A 49 17.40 -5.44 2.03
N HIS A 50 16.06 -5.37 2.06
CA HIS A 50 15.27 -4.15 2.23
C HIS A 50 14.24 -4.39 3.36
N PRO A 51 14.67 -4.35 4.63
CA PRO A 51 13.78 -4.62 5.75
C PRO A 51 12.74 -3.50 5.88
N LEU A 52 11.46 -3.85 5.82
CA LEU A 52 10.36 -2.90 6.00
C LEU A 52 9.86 -2.91 7.45
N PRO A 53 9.52 -1.75 8.04
CA PRO A 53 9.07 -1.63 9.43
C PRO A 53 7.57 -1.98 9.61
N TYR A 54 6.96 -2.62 8.62
CA TYR A 54 5.54 -2.95 8.58
C TYR A 54 5.31 -4.34 7.96
N PRO A 55 4.19 -5.01 8.27
CA PRO A 55 3.89 -6.34 7.76
C PRO A 55 3.72 -6.34 6.23
N VAL A 56 4.20 -7.42 5.61
CA VAL A 56 4.04 -7.70 4.18
C VAL A 56 3.34 -9.04 3.99
N ALA A 57 2.34 -9.09 3.13
CA ALA A 57 1.63 -10.31 2.75
C ALA A 57 1.59 -10.48 1.23
N LYS A 58 1.57 -11.74 0.77
CA LYS A 58 1.35 -12.09 -0.64
C LYS A 58 -0.14 -11.84 -0.98
N ALA A 59 -0.39 -11.02 -1.99
CA ALA A 59 -1.73 -10.67 -2.49
C ALA A 59 -2.15 -11.48 -3.73
N GLY A 60 -1.32 -12.43 -4.15
CA GLY A 60 -1.60 -13.38 -5.22
C GLY A 60 -1.21 -12.87 -6.61
N ASN A 61 -1.78 -13.50 -7.63
CA ASN A 61 -1.53 -13.21 -9.04
C ASN A 61 -2.78 -12.57 -9.68
N LYS A 62 -2.80 -12.42 -11.01
CA LYS A 62 -3.91 -11.81 -11.77
C LYS A 62 -5.29 -12.44 -11.49
N SER A 63 -5.36 -13.68 -11.01
CA SER A 63 -6.62 -14.35 -10.64
C SER A 63 -7.12 -13.99 -9.23
N SER A 64 -6.34 -13.23 -8.46
CA SER A 64 -6.69 -12.81 -7.10
C SER A 64 -7.96 -11.94 -7.09
N PRO A 65 -8.99 -12.30 -6.31
CA PRO A 65 -10.18 -11.47 -6.12
C PRO A 65 -9.84 -10.08 -5.56
N LEU A 66 -8.75 -9.98 -4.79
CA LEU A 66 -8.29 -8.73 -4.19
C LEU A 66 -7.84 -7.73 -5.28
N LEU A 67 -7.07 -8.19 -6.26
CA LEU A 67 -6.61 -7.35 -7.37
C LEU A 67 -7.78 -6.85 -8.23
N ARG A 68 -8.80 -7.69 -8.43
CA ARG A 68 -10.05 -7.27 -9.09
C ARG A 68 -10.82 -6.24 -8.27
N ARG A 69 -10.99 -6.47 -6.96
CA ARG A 69 -11.73 -5.58 -6.07
C ARG A 69 -11.15 -4.16 -6.05
N TYR A 70 -9.84 -4.04 -6.10
CA TYR A 70 -9.14 -2.76 -6.11
C TYR A 70 -8.71 -2.30 -7.51
N GLY A 71 -9.28 -2.87 -8.59
CA GLY A 71 -9.07 -2.37 -9.95
C GLY A 71 -7.62 -2.40 -10.44
N LEU A 72 -6.79 -3.31 -9.93
CA LEU A 72 -5.34 -3.35 -10.26
C LEU A 72 -5.05 -3.91 -11.65
N LEU A 73 -6.03 -4.52 -12.31
CA LEU A 73 -5.92 -5.01 -13.68
C LEU A 73 -6.30 -3.89 -14.65
N VAL A 74 -5.32 -3.39 -15.39
CA VAL A 74 -5.50 -2.31 -16.38
C VAL A 74 -5.64 -2.90 -17.80
N PRO A 75 -6.12 -2.11 -18.79
CA PRO A 75 -6.27 -2.59 -20.16
C PRO A 75 -5.02 -3.28 -20.71
N GLY A 76 -5.22 -4.34 -21.50
CA GLY A 76 -4.13 -5.20 -21.97
C GLY A 76 -3.62 -6.21 -20.95
N GLY A 77 -4.35 -6.43 -19.84
CA GLY A 77 -4.03 -7.45 -18.85
C GLY A 77 -2.74 -7.16 -18.05
N ARG A 78 -2.33 -5.89 -18.00
CA ARG A 78 -1.19 -5.44 -17.20
C ARG A 78 -1.64 -5.19 -15.76
N LEU A 79 -0.67 -5.16 -14.85
CA LEU A 79 -0.92 -4.84 -13.45
C LEU A 79 -0.47 -3.40 -13.19
N GLY A 80 -1.40 -2.57 -12.72
CA GLY A 80 -1.13 -1.19 -12.36
C GLY A 80 -0.68 -1.11 -10.91
N VAL A 81 0.62 -1.24 -10.66
CA VAL A 81 1.25 -0.99 -9.35
C VAL A 81 2.41 0.01 -9.51
N PRO A 82 2.72 0.80 -8.48
CA PRO A 82 2.18 0.75 -7.12
C PRO A 82 0.76 1.32 -7.00
N VAL A 83 0.01 0.87 -5.99
CA VAL A 83 -1.30 1.43 -5.63
C VAL A 83 -1.40 1.52 -4.11
N THR A 84 -1.69 2.69 -3.58
CA THR A 84 -1.94 2.91 -2.16
C THR A 84 -3.43 3.11 -1.92
N VAL A 85 -3.98 2.36 -0.96
CA VAL A 85 -5.36 2.43 -0.51
C VAL A 85 -5.38 2.75 0.98
N ILE A 86 -6.05 3.83 1.36
CA ILE A 86 -6.30 4.19 2.76
C ILE A 86 -7.71 3.72 3.09
N LEU A 87 -7.79 2.89 4.14
CA LEU A 87 -9.05 2.34 4.64
C LEU A 87 -9.36 2.95 6.01
N ARG A 88 -10.64 3.27 6.25
CA ARG A 88 -11.14 3.54 7.60
C ARG A 88 -11.34 2.24 8.38
N PRO A 89 -11.46 2.30 9.72
CA PRO A 89 -12.01 1.18 10.49
C PRO A 89 -13.33 0.69 9.87
N GLY A 90 -13.50 -0.64 9.76
CA GLY A 90 -14.65 -1.23 9.06
C GLY A 90 -14.45 -1.48 7.56
N GLY A 91 -13.35 -1.00 6.97
CA GLY A 91 -12.95 -1.34 5.59
C GLY A 91 -13.50 -0.45 4.49
N GLU A 92 -14.09 0.69 4.85
CA GLU A 92 -14.45 1.75 3.89
C GLU A 92 -13.18 2.33 3.23
N ILE A 93 -13.21 2.53 1.92
CA ILE A 93 -12.11 3.17 1.19
C ILE A 93 -12.23 4.68 1.38
N ALA A 94 -11.35 5.27 2.19
CA ALA A 94 -11.25 6.71 2.37
C ALA A 94 -10.54 7.39 1.20
N TYR A 95 -9.53 6.72 0.66
CA TYR A 95 -8.69 7.25 -0.40
C TYR A 95 -7.99 6.13 -1.16
N MET A 96 -7.75 6.33 -2.45
CA MET A 96 -7.03 5.41 -3.30
C MET A 96 -6.22 6.18 -4.35
N GLN A 97 -4.95 5.82 -4.50
CA GLN A 97 -4.02 6.44 -5.44
C GLN A 97 -3.24 5.37 -6.19
N ALA A 98 -3.18 5.51 -7.52
CA ALA A 98 -2.33 4.69 -8.37
C ALA A 98 -1.06 5.47 -8.72
N GLY A 99 0.09 4.83 -8.53
CA GLY A 99 1.39 5.48 -8.57
C GLY A 99 1.54 6.56 -7.49
N GLY A 100 2.63 7.31 -7.60
CA GLY A 100 2.80 8.59 -6.94
C GLY A 100 4.09 8.62 -6.12
N THR A 101 5.14 9.12 -6.75
CA THR A 101 6.39 9.55 -6.10
C THR A 101 6.26 10.94 -5.45
N GLU A 102 5.05 11.48 -5.35
CA GLU A 102 4.78 12.81 -4.83
C GLU A 102 4.39 12.70 -3.35
N ASN A 103 5.20 13.31 -2.48
CA ASN A 103 5.19 13.29 -1.01
C ASN A 103 3.90 13.84 -0.33
N HIS A 104 2.71 13.50 -0.84
CA HIS A 104 1.43 14.01 -0.37
C HIS A 104 0.68 13.03 0.52
N LEU A 105 1.09 11.75 0.56
CA LEU A 105 0.37 10.73 1.34
C LEU A 105 0.31 11.08 2.82
N ALA A 106 1.38 11.62 3.39
CA ALA A 106 1.40 12.08 4.78
C ALA A 106 0.34 13.17 5.05
N SER A 107 0.21 14.14 4.14
CA SER A 107 -0.79 15.22 4.26
C SER A 107 -2.22 14.71 4.12
N ILE A 108 -2.46 13.80 3.16
CA ILE A 108 -3.78 13.17 2.96
C ILE A 108 -4.16 12.38 4.21
N ILE A 109 -3.23 11.58 4.73
CA ILE A 109 -3.41 10.84 5.97
C ILE A 109 -3.75 11.78 7.14
N ALA A 110 -3.03 12.90 7.29
CA ALA A 110 -3.29 13.86 8.35
C ALA A 110 -4.71 14.47 8.25
N SER A 111 -5.15 14.84 7.04
CA SER A 111 -6.51 15.35 6.80
C SER A 111 -7.57 14.31 7.14
N LEU A 112 -7.40 13.06 6.70
CA LEU A 112 -8.34 11.97 6.99
C LEU A 112 -8.45 11.68 8.49
N VAL A 113 -7.32 11.67 9.21
CA VAL A 113 -7.32 11.50 10.67
C VAL A 113 -8.04 12.66 11.37
N HIS A 114 -7.86 13.89 10.88
CA HIS A 114 -8.58 15.04 11.43
C HIS A 114 -10.09 14.92 11.20
N GLU A 115 -10.54 14.58 9.99
CA GLU A 115 -11.96 14.37 9.69
C GLU A 115 -12.60 13.27 10.54
N ASP A 116 -11.92 12.14 10.73
CA ASP A 116 -12.45 11.02 11.50
C ASP A 116 -12.60 11.36 12.99
N ASN A 117 -11.73 12.23 13.53
CA ASN A 117 -11.88 12.73 14.90
C ASN A 117 -13.12 13.62 15.06
N GLN A 118 -13.50 14.40 14.04
CA GLN A 118 -14.69 15.26 14.08
C GLN A 118 -16.00 14.47 13.91
N ARG A 119 -15.96 13.27 13.30
CA ARG A 119 -17.13 12.39 13.17
C ARG A 119 -17.48 11.61 14.43
N GLN A 120 -16.56 11.57 15.40
CA GLN A 120 -16.70 10.81 16.65
C GLN A 120 -17.14 11.69 17.84
N THR A 121 -17.35 12.98 17.61
CA THR A 121 -17.97 13.96 18.53
C THR A 121 -19.40 14.25 18.14
#